data_AF-A0A3D0JSF5-F1
#
_entry.id   AF-A0A3D0JSF5-F1
#
_cell.length_a   1.000
_cell.length_b   1.000
_cell.length_c   1.000
_cell.angle_alpha   90.00
_cell.angle_beta   90.00
_cell.angle_gamma   90.00
#
_symmetry.space_group_name_H-M   'P 1'
#
loop_
_entity.id
_entity.type
_entity.pdbx_description
1 polymer ?
#
loop_
_entity_poly.entity_id
_entity_poly.type
_entity_poly.pdbx_seq_one_letter_code
_entity_poly.pdbx_strand_id
1 'polypeptide(L)'
;MLLSLEPRGQESRPMLWLSPLLAAVLTLVSGMLLFALLGHDPLQTLHTLLIAPVGDWYGVSELLVKALPILLCALGLAVAYQARIWNIGAEGQLLLGALAGSAMALQLIDWESRWALAWVVLAGTAAGAAWAGLTAWLRTRFNANEILT
;
A
#
# COMPACT_ATOMS: atom_id res chain seq x y z
N MET A 1 -7.77 -45.69 -11.43
CA MET A 1 -8.48 -45.00 -10.34
C MET A 1 -8.41 -43.52 -10.60
N LEU A 2 -9.56 -42.87 -10.82
CA LEU A 2 -9.64 -41.42 -11.00
C LEU A 2 -9.74 -40.79 -9.60
N LEU A 3 -8.81 -39.90 -9.28
CA LEU A 3 -8.87 -39.10 -8.05
C LEU A 3 -10.14 -38.24 -8.08
N SER A 4 -11.07 -38.47 -7.15
CA SER A 4 -12.25 -37.62 -6.96
C SER A 4 -11.91 -36.57 -5.89
N LEU A 5 -12.00 -35.29 -6.24
CA LEU A 5 -11.80 -34.18 -5.31
C LEU A 5 -13.16 -33.82 -4.70
N GLU A 6 -13.36 -34.15 -3.42
CA GLU A 6 -14.55 -33.75 -2.67
C GLU A 6 -14.30 -32.49 -1.84
N PRO A 7 -15.24 -31.52 -1.82
CA PRO A 7 -15.15 -30.35 -0.95
C PRO A 7 -15.10 -30.78 0.53
N ARG A 8 -14.10 -30.31 1.27
CA ARG A 8 -13.98 -30.62 2.70
C ARG A 8 -15.03 -29.83 3.50
N GLY A 9 -15.88 -30.54 4.25
CA GLY A 9 -16.92 -29.94 5.10
C GLY A 9 -16.44 -29.38 6.45
N GLN A 10 -15.18 -29.64 6.83
CA GLN A 10 -14.56 -29.05 8.03
C GLN A 10 -13.16 -28.55 7.71
N GLU A 11 -12.81 -27.40 8.29
CA GLU A 11 -11.46 -26.85 8.18
C GLU A 11 -10.45 -27.76 8.90
N SER A 12 -9.32 -27.97 8.25
CA SER A 12 -8.27 -28.79 8.83
C SER A 12 -7.54 -27.99 9.91
N ARG A 13 -7.78 -28.34 11.19
CA ARG A 13 -7.10 -27.77 12.35
C ARG A 13 -5.57 -27.64 12.19
N PRO A 14 -4.83 -28.64 11.66
CA PRO A 14 -3.40 -28.46 11.43
C PRO A 14 -3.10 -27.47 10.29
N MET A 15 -3.90 -27.43 9.23
CA MET A 15 -3.68 -26.48 8.11
C MET A 15 -3.97 -25.03 8.49
N LEU A 16 -4.75 -24.76 9.53
CA LEU A 16 -4.90 -23.41 10.08
C LEU A 16 -3.56 -22.83 10.55
N TRP A 17 -2.69 -23.67 11.10
CA TRP A 17 -1.36 -23.26 11.58
C TRP A 17 -0.26 -23.47 10.55
N LEU A 18 -0.35 -24.53 9.75
CA LEU A 18 0.65 -24.81 8.71
C LEU A 18 0.54 -23.87 7.52
N SER A 19 -0.65 -23.38 7.16
CA SER A 19 -0.81 -22.57 5.95
C SER A 19 -0.05 -21.24 5.99
N PRO A 20 -0.05 -20.44 7.08
CA PRO A 20 0.72 -19.20 7.11
C PRO A 20 2.24 -19.47 7.12
N LEU A 21 2.67 -20.52 7.82
CA LEU A 21 4.08 -20.95 7.83
C LEU A 21 4.54 -21.39 6.45
N LEU A 22 3.76 -22.23 5.76
CA LEU A 22 4.03 -22.66 4.39
C LEU A 22 4.06 -21.46 3.44
N ALA A 23 3.10 -20.54 3.56
CA ALA A 23 3.08 -19.33 2.76
C ALA A 23 4.34 -18.48 2.97
N ALA A 24 4.78 -18.28 4.22
CA ALA A 24 5.99 -17.54 4.54
C ALA A 24 7.24 -18.21 3.95
N VAL A 25 7.39 -19.53 4.12
CA VAL A 25 8.52 -20.29 3.56
C VAL A 25 8.51 -20.23 2.03
N LEU A 26 7.38 -20.45 1.38
CA LEU A 26 7.26 -20.39 -0.08
C LEU A 26 7.54 -18.98 -0.62
N THR A 27 7.16 -17.93 0.11
CA THR A 27 7.49 -16.53 -0.23
C THR A 27 9.00 -16.29 -0.18
N LEU A 28 9.68 -16.75 0.87
CA LEU A 28 11.14 -16.62 0.95
C LEU A 28 11.85 -17.42 -0.14
N VAL A 29 11.41 -18.66 -0.38
CA VAL A 29 11.98 -19.53 -1.42
C VAL A 29 11.79 -18.95 -2.81
N SER A 30 10.59 -18.48 -3.14
CA SER A 30 10.33 -17.84 -4.43
C SER A 30 11.14 -16.56 -4.61
N GLY A 31 11.28 -15.73 -3.57
CA GLY A 31 12.16 -14.56 -3.59
C GLY A 31 13.63 -14.92 -3.83
N MET A 32 14.16 -15.93 -3.13
CA MET A 32 15.52 -16.42 -3.35
C MET A 32 15.73 -16.91 -4.79
N LEU A 33 14.78 -17.68 -5.33
CA LEU A 33 14.85 -18.14 -6.71
C LEU A 33 14.86 -16.97 -7.69
N LEU A 34 14.01 -15.96 -7.48
CA LEU A 34 13.98 -14.76 -8.32
C LEU A 34 15.34 -14.04 -8.30
N PHE A 35 15.94 -13.81 -7.14
CA PHE A 35 17.25 -13.15 -7.05
C PHE A 35 18.37 -13.97 -7.67
N ALA A 36 18.36 -15.28 -7.48
CA ALA A 36 19.32 -16.18 -8.14
C ALA A 36 19.19 -16.12 -9.66
N LEU A 37 17.97 -16.08 -10.21
CA LEU A 37 17.72 -15.92 -11.65
C LEU A 37 18.18 -14.56 -12.19
N LEU A 38 18.14 -13.52 -11.36
CA LEU A 38 18.68 -12.20 -11.66
C LEU A 38 20.20 -12.10 -11.49
N GLY A 39 20.89 -13.20 -11.12
CA GLY A 39 22.34 -13.25 -10.94
C GLY A 39 22.85 -12.63 -9.63
N HIS A 40 21.96 -12.42 -8.64
CA HIS A 40 22.31 -11.87 -7.33
C HIS A 40 22.39 -12.99 -6.28
N ASP A 41 23.25 -12.83 -5.27
CA ASP A 41 23.28 -13.75 -4.12
C ASP A 41 21.93 -13.67 -3.38
N PRO A 42 21.17 -14.77 -3.31
CA PRO A 42 19.81 -14.76 -2.76
C PRO A 42 19.80 -14.54 -1.24
N LEU A 43 20.78 -15.06 -0.50
CA LEU A 43 20.86 -14.91 0.95
C LEU A 43 21.23 -13.46 1.31
N GLN A 44 22.22 -12.90 0.60
CA GLN A 44 22.61 -11.51 0.79
C GLN A 44 21.48 -10.55 0.40
N THR A 45 20.74 -10.85 -0.67
CA THR A 45 19.63 -10.00 -1.11
C THR A 45 18.44 -10.06 -0.15
N LEU A 46 18.09 -11.24 0.38
CA LEU A 46 17.11 -11.36 1.45
C LEU A 46 17.52 -10.60 2.72
N HIS A 47 18.79 -10.68 3.12
CA HIS A 47 19.30 -9.92 4.25
C HIS A 47 19.17 -8.40 4.02
N THR A 48 19.53 -7.94 2.81
CA THR A 48 19.41 -6.52 2.43
C THR A 48 17.95 -6.04 2.40
N LEU A 49 17.01 -6.90 2.03
CA LEU A 49 15.59 -6.55 1.99
C LEU A 49 14.90 -6.61 3.35
N LEU A 50 15.22 -7.62 4.17
CA LEU A 50 14.45 -7.93 5.38
C LEU A 50 15.13 -7.43 6.66
N ILE A 51 16.45 -7.39 6.69
CA ILE A 51 17.22 -7.13 7.92
C ILE A 51 17.89 -5.76 7.88
N ALA A 52 18.54 -5.41 6.77
CA ALA A 52 19.25 -4.13 6.66
C ALA A 52 18.37 -2.90 6.95
N PRO A 53 17.09 -2.81 6.51
CA PRO A 53 16.25 -1.64 6.76
C PRO A 53 15.87 -1.45 8.23
N VAL A 54 16.08 -2.44 9.10
CA VAL A 54 15.83 -2.33 10.54
C VAL A 54 17.12 -2.34 11.37
N GLY A 55 18.28 -2.39 10.70
CA GLY A 55 19.59 -2.51 11.35
C GLY A 55 20.12 -1.20 11.93
N ASP A 56 19.68 -0.06 11.41
CA ASP A 56 20.10 1.27 11.87
C ASP A 56 19.00 2.32 11.72
N TRP A 57 19.25 3.53 12.25
CA TRP A 57 18.28 4.61 12.20
C TRP A 57 18.00 5.14 10.79
N TYR A 58 18.98 5.07 9.90
CA TYR A 58 18.81 5.51 8.53
C TYR A 58 17.88 4.57 7.75
N GLY A 59 18.10 3.26 7.85
CA GLY A 59 17.23 2.24 7.28
C GLY A 59 15.81 2.32 7.81
N VAL A 60 15.65 2.52 9.13
CA VAL A 60 14.31 2.67 9.73
C VAL A 60 13.62 3.92 9.19
N SER A 61 14.35 5.03 9.02
CA SER A 61 13.82 6.25 8.41
C SER A 61 13.34 6.00 6.98
N GLU A 62 14.13 5.34 6.14
CA GLU A 62 13.76 4.99 4.77
C GLU A 62 12.53 4.06 4.73
N LEU A 63 12.46 3.10 5.64
CA LEU A 63 11.31 2.21 5.79
C LEU A 63 10.05 2.99 6.15
N LEU A 64 10.14 3.95 7.06
CA LEU A 64 9.03 4.83 7.44
C LEU A 64 8.59 5.74 6.29
N VAL A 65 9.52 6.30 5.50
CA VAL A 65 9.19 7.11 4.32
C VAL A 65 8.33 6.33 3.32
N LYS A 66 8.59 5.03 3.15
CA LYS A 66 7.78 4.16 2.29
C LYS A 66 6.48 3.70 2.94
N ALA A 67 6.46 3.46 4.26
CA ALA A 67 5.28 2.95 4.97
C ALA A 67 4.24 4.04 5.28
N LEU A 68 4.67 5.27 5.57
CA LEU A 68 3.80 6.37 6.00
C LEU A 68 2.66 6.68 5.03
N PRO A 69 2.86 6.75 3.70
CA PRO A 69 1.75 7.00 2.76
C PRO A 69 0.63 5.96 2.88
N ILE A 70 0.98 4.67 2.97
CA ILE A 70 0.01 3.58 3.10
C ILE A 70 -0.68 3.64 4.47
N LEU A 71 0.06 3.93 5.53
CA LEU A 71 -0.50 4.10 6.88
C LEU A 71 -1.49 5.27 6.95
N LEU A 72 -1.18 6.40 6.29
CA LEU A 72 -2.09 7.54 6.21
C LEU A 72 -3.37 7.21 5.43
N CYS A 73 -3.26 6.45 4.33
CA CYS A 73 -4.42 5.92 3.62
C CYS A 73 -5.28 5.03 4.54
N ALA A 74 -4.66 4.11 5.28
CA ALA A 74 -5.35 3.23 6.21
C ALA A 74 -6.06 4.02 7.33
N LEU A 75 -5.42 5.06 7.87
CA LEU A 75 -6.00 5.95 8.88
C LEU A 75 -7.22 6.72 8.33
N GLY A 76 -7.12 7.26 7.11
CA GLY A 76 -8.23 7.94 6.45
C GLY A 76 -9.41 7.00 6.17
N LEU A 77 -9.12 5.79 5.69
CA LEU A 77 -10.13 4.74 5.47
C LEU A 77 -10.81 4.31 6.77
N ALA A 78 -10.08 4.22 7.89
CA ALA A 78 -10.65 3.89 9.19
C ALA A 78 -11.76 4.90 9.61
N VAL A 79 -11.63 6.17 9.23
CA VAL A 79 -12.68 7.18 9.46
C VAL A 79 -13.88 6.95 8.52
N ALA A 80 -13.65 6.66 7.24
CA ALA A 80 -14.72 6.36 6.29
C ALA A 80 -15.53 5.10 6.68
N TYR A 81 -14.85 4.05 7.18
CA TYR A 81 -15.49 2.83 7.62
C TYR A 81 -16.33 3.02 8.89
N GLN A 82 -16.00 3.98 9.76
CA GLN A 82 -16.88 4.36 10.88
C GLN A 82 -18.22 4.94 10.40
N ALA A 83 -18.22 5.61 9.25
CA ALA A 83 -19.44 6.08 8.58
C ALA A 83 -20.13 4.99 7.73
N ARG A 84 -19.68 3.74 7.78
CA ARG A 84 -20.15 2.61 6.95
C ARG A 84 -20.02 2.84 5.45
N ILE A 85 -19.07 3.68 5.04
CA ILE A 85 -18.75 3.92 3.63
C ILE A 85 -17.60 3.01 3.25
N TRP A 86 -17.85 2.06 2.36
CA TRP A 86 -16.80 1.22 1.79
C TRP A 86 -16.08 1.98 0.68
N ASN A 87 -14.84 2.41 0.95
CA ASN A 87 -13.98 3.09 -0.01
C ASN A 87 -12.79 2.18 -0.37
N ILE A 88 -12.66 1.80 -1.64
CA ILE A 88 -11.51 1.04 -2.16
C ILE A 88 -10.55 1.95 -2.95
N GLY A 89 -11.00 3.09 -3.48
CA GLY A 89 -10.17 4.00 -4.29
C GLY A 89 -9.24 4.90 -3.49
N ALA A 90 -8.85 4.51 -2.28
CA ALA A 90 -7.76 5.16 -1.57
C ALA A 90 -6.46 5.16 -2.40
N GLU A 91 -6.25 4.14 -3.24
CA GLU A 91 -5.15 4.11 -4.20
C GLU A 91 -5.23 5.28 -5.19
N GLY A 92 -6.40 5.53 -5.79
CA GLY A 92 -6.61 6.68 -6.69
C GLY A 92 -6.43 8.03 -5.99
N GLN A 93 -6.89 8.14 -4.74
CA GLN A 93 -6.69 9.34 -3.92
C GLN A 93 -5.21 9.60 -3.64
N LEU A 94 -4.46 8.54 -3.31
CA LEU A 94 -3.01 8.59 -3.10
C LEU A 94 -2.29 9.00 -4.38
N LEU A 95 -2.63 8.40 -5.52
CA LEU A 95 -2.00 8.68 -6.81
C LEU A 95 -2.25 10.11 -7.27
N LEU A 96 -3.49 10.62 -7.18
CA LEU A 96 -3.78 12.03 -7.52
C LEU A 96 -3.13 13.00 -6.54
N GLY A 97 -3.09 12.67 -5.25
CA GLY A 97 -2.38 13.46 -4.27
C GLY A 97 -0.87 13.53 -4.54
N ALA A 98 -0.26 12.39 -4.88
CA ALA A 98 1.16 12.31 -5.25
C ALA A 98 1.45 13.09 -6.53
N LEU A 99 0.59 13.02 -7.53
CA LEU A 99 0.72 13.77 -8.78
C LEU A 99 0.70 15.29 -8.52
N ALA A 100 -0.32 15.78 -7.84
CA ALA A 100 -0.48 17.21 -7.58
C ALA A 100 0.60 17.75 -6.62
N GLY A 101 0.95 16.98 -5.59
CA GLY A 101 2.04 17.31 -4.67
C GLY A 101 3.38 17.41 -5.41
N SER A 102 3.68 16.43 -6.28
CA SER A 102 4.92 16.44 -7.08
C SER A 102 4.95 17.62 -8.05
N ALA A 103 3.83 17.90 -8.73
CA ALA A 103 3.72 19.06 -9.61
C ALA A 103 3.95 20.38 -8.83
N MET A 104 3.35 20.52 -7.64
CA MET A 104 3.58 21.68 -6.79
C MET A 104 5.04 21.78 -6.32
N ALA A 105 5.67 20.67 -5.96
CA ALA A 105 7.06 20.64 -5.54
C ALA A 105 8.01 21.13 -6.64
N LEU A 106 7.76 20.73 -7.90
CA LEU A 106 8.53 21.21 -9.05
C LEU A 106 8.37 22.72 -9.28
N GLN A 107 7.16 23.26 -9.08
CA GLN A 107 6.90 24.70 -9.23
C GLN A 107 7.55 25.54 -8.11
N LEU A 108 7.86 24.92 -6.97
CA LEU A 108 8.43 25.58 -5.79
C LEU A 108 9.90 25.17 -5.56
N ILE A 109 10.58 24.58 -6.54
CA ILE A 109 11.91 24.00 -6.34
C ILE A 109 12.97 25.02 -5.90
N ASP A 110 12.83 26.28 -6.34
CA ASP A 110 13.74 27.38 -5.99
C ASP A 110 13.31 28.12 -4.71
N TRP A 111 12.22 27.71 -4.05
CA TRP A 111 11.80 28.31 -2.79
C TRP A 111 12.62 27.78 -1.62
N GLU A 112 13.44 28.63 -1.02
CA GLU A 112 14.16 28.33 0.23
C GLU A 112 13.28 28.39 1.49
N SER A 113 11.99 28.72 1.34
CA SER A 113 11.05 28.86 2.44
C SER A 113 10.51 27.52 2.92
N ARG A 114 10.50 27.31 4.24
CA ARG A 114 9.83 26.15 4.89
C ARG A 114 8.35 25.99 4.55
N TRP A 115 7.71 27.05 4.02
CA TRP A 115 6.33 27.01 3.57
C TRP A 115 6.13 26.23 2.26
N ALA A 116 7.20 25.97 1.48
CA ALA A 116 7.10 25.16 0.27
C ALA A 116 6.50 23.78 0.56
N LEU A 117 6.96 23.12 1.63
CA LEU A 117 6.41 21.83 2.07
C LEU A 117 4.92 21.90 2.41
N ALA A 118 4.50 22.96 3.10
CA ALA A 118 3.09 23.14 3.45
C ALA A 118 2.21 23.23 2.19
N TRP A 119 2.66 23.97 1.17
CA TRP A 119 1.94 24.07 -0.11
C TRP A 119 1.89 22.75 -0.87
N VAL A 120 2.98 21.98 -0.86
CA VAL A 120 3.01 20.64 -1.47
C VAL A 120 1.99 19.71 -0.81
N VAL A 121 1.97 19.68 0.53
CA VAL A 121 1.01 18.86 1.30
C VAL A 121 -0.42 19.31 1.05
N LEU A 122 -0.68 20.62 1.02
CA LEU A 122 -2.01 21.16 0.74
C LEU A 122 -2.48 20.82 -0.68
N ALA A 123 -1.61 20.95 -1.69
CA ALA A 123 -1.92 20.61 -3.06
C ALA A 123 -2.26 19.11 -3.21
N GLY A 124 -1.46 18.23 -2.61
CA GLY A 124 -1.72 16.80 -2.61
C GLY A 124 -3.02 16.43 -1.88
N THR A 125 -3.26 17.04 -0.71
CA THR A 125 -4.49 16.84 0.06
C THR A 125 -5.72 17.28 -0.73
N ALA A 126 -5.65 18.46 -1.37
CA ALA A 126 -6.75 18.99 -2.17
C ALA A 126 -7.07 18.10 -3.39
N ALA A 127 -6.05 17.57 -4.07
CA ALA A 127 -6.24 16.67 -5.20
C ALA A 127 -6.83 15.32 -4.78
N GLY A 128 -6.33 14.71 -3.70
CA GLY A 128 -6.90 13.48 -3.14
C GLY A 128 -8.35 13.68 -2.67
N ALA A 129 -8.64 14.82 -2.02
CA ALA A 129 -9.99 15.19 -1.60
C ALA A 129 -10.91 15.45 -2.80
N ALA A 130 -10.41 16.05 -3.89
CA ALA A 130 -11.17 16.24 -5.11
C ALA A 130 -11.52 14.90 -5.77
N TRP A 131 -10.60 13.93 -5.78
CA TRP A 131 -10.87 12.56 -6.26
C TRP A 131 -11.96 11.87 -5.43
N ALA A 132 -11.82 11.91 -4.11
CA ALA A 132 -12.83 11.38 -3.19
C ALA A 132 -14.18 12.12 -3.31
N GLY A 133 -14.15 13.43 -3.58
CA GLY A 133 -15.33 14.25 -3.79
C GLY A 133 -16.06 13.91 -5.08
N LEU A 134 -15.32 13.65 -6.16
CA LEU A 134 -15.88 13.20 -7.43
C LEU A 134 -16.66 11.89 -7.26
N THR A 135 -16.08 10.92 -6.54
CA THR A 135 -16.72 9.61 -6.33
C THR A 135 -17.93 9.72 -5.41
N ALA A 136 -17.85 10.54 -4.35
CA ALA A 136 -18.99 10.85 -3.49
C ALA A 136 -20.12 11.56 -4.26
N TRP A 137 -19.79 12.47 -5.18
CA TRP A 137 -20.76 13.14 -6.05
C TRP A 137 -21.45 12.15 -6.99
N LEU A 138 -20.68 11.26 -7.64
CA LEU A 138 -21.23 10.23 -8.51
C LEU A 138 -22.20 9.31 -7.77
N ARG A 139 -21.85 8.89 -6.55
CA ARG A 139 -22.73 8.11 -5.67
C ARG A 139 -24.02 8.86 -5.34
N THR A 140 -23.91 10.09 -4.83
CA THR A 140 -25.08 10.85 -4.36
C THR A 140 -26.02 11.26 -5.50
N ARG A 141 -25.47 11.54 -6.70
CA ARG A 141 -26.26 12.00 -7.84
C ARG A 141 -26.78 10.88 -8.74
N PHE A 142 -26.03 9.79 -8.88
CA PHE A 142 -26.32 8.71 -9.83
C PHE A 142 -26.51 7.34 -9.18
N ASN A 143 -26.44 7.25 -7.85
CA ASN A 143 -26.53 5.98 -7.11
C ASN A 143 -25.47 4.96 -7.57
N ALA A 144 -24.30 5.46 -7.99
CA ALA A 144 -23.16 4.64 -8.38
C ALA A 144 -22.56 3.93 -7.17
N ASN A 145 -22.04 2.73 -7.39
CA ASN A 145 -21.43 1.92 -6.34
C ASN A 145 -20.10 2.54 -5.87
N GLU A 146 -20.00 2.90 -4.59
CA GLU A 146 -18.80 3.47 -3.96
C GLU A 146 -17.61 2.50 -3.86
N ILE A 147 -17.85 1.20 -4.09
CA ILE A 147 -16.85 0.14 -3.97
C ILE A 147 -15.77 0.25 -5.07
N LEU A 148 -16.06 0.82 -6.24
CA LEU A 148 -15.11 0.93 -7.35
C LEU A 148 -14.94 2.40 -7.73
N THR A 149 -13.73 2.94 -7.54
CA THR A 149 -13.40 4.35 -7.70
C THR A 149 -12.05 4.53 -8.33
#